data_AF-B8JC36-F1
#
_entry.id   AF-B8JC36-F1
#
_cell.length_a   1.000
_cell.length_b   1.000
_cell.length_c   1.000
_cell.angle_alpha   90.00
_cell.angle_beta   90.00
_cell.angle_gamma   90.00
#
_symmetry.space_group_name_H-M   'P 1'
#
loop_
_entity.id
_entity.type
_entity.pdbx_description
1 polymer ?
#
loop_
_entity_poly.entity_id
_entity_poly.type
_entity_poly.pdbx_seq_one_letter_code
_entity_poly.pdbx_strand_id
1 'polypeptide(L)'
;MADFVIRAVERLREDPGFSRNRYFVALSSPEGKRALRIHRHLRSLEHDLSDGATATVAHDAERVRLTLRGKRGARTAWLTRAEYRLLLTSPVARAALAAGGLDPG
;
A
#
# COMPACT_ATOMS: atom_id res chain seq x y z
N MET A 1 -3.10 18.36 -5.00
CA MET A 1 -3.39 17.87 -3.63
C MET A 1 -3.02 16.39 -3.43
N ALA A 2 -3.40 15.48 -4.35
CA ALA A 2 -3.00 14.07 -4.30
C ALA A 2 -1.47 13.87 -4.26
N ASP A 3 -0.72 14.65 -5.04
CA ASP A 3 0.75 14.59 -5.07
C ASP A 3 1.43 14.87 -3.72
N PHE A 4 0.91 15.78 -2.91
CA PHE A 4 1.51 16.07 -1.60
C PHE A 4 1.37 14.89 -0.64
N VAL A 5 0.19 14.27 -0.62
CA VAL A 5 -0.08 13.09 0.20
C VAL A 5 0.80 11.92 -0.24
N ILE A 6 0.94 11.69 -1.55
CA ILE A 6 1.79 10.62 -2.09
C ILE A 6 3.26 10.84 -1.72
N ARG A 7 3.80 12.06 -1.92
CA ARG A 7 5.17 12.40 -1.52
C ARG A 7 5.41 12.28 -0.02
N ALA A 8 4.39 12.60 0.79
CA ALA A 8 4.46 12.36 2.22
C ALA A 8 4.58 10.85 2.49
N VAL A 9 3.77 10.00 1.86
CA VAL A 9 3.86 8.54 2.00
C VAL A 9 5.21 7.98 1.55
N GLU A 10 5.80 8.49 0.46
CA GLU A 10 7.15 8.12 0.03
C GLU A 10 8.17 8.39 1.13
N ARG A 11 8.18 9.61 1.69
CA ARG A 11 9.03 9.95 2.83
C ARG A 11 8.77 9.06 4.06
N LEU A 12 7.50 8.71 4.34
CA LEU A 12 7.15 7.79 5.43
C LEU A 12 7.80 6.40 5.24
N ARG A 13 8.06 5.98 4.00
CA ARG A 13 8.59 4.66 3.67
C ARG A 13 10.12 4.64 3.62
N GLU A 14 10.76 5.77 3.33
CA GLU A 14 12.23 5.91 3.29
C GLU A 14 12.86 6.03 4.68
N ASP A 15 12.14 6.53 5.68
CA ASP A 15 12.65 6.71 7.05
C ASP A 15 12.15 5.59 8.00
N PRO A 16 12.94 4.52 8.22
CA PRO A 16 12.57 3.43 9.12
C PRO A 16 12.53 3.85 10.59
N GLY A 17 13.12 5.00 10.93
CA GLY A 17 13.22 5.54 12.29
C GLY A 17 12.11 6.54 12.61
N PHE A 18 10.91 6.35 12.04
CA PHE A 18 9.76 7.23 12.10
C PHE A 18 9.35 7.65 13.52
N SER A 19 10.15 8.52 14.13
CA SER A 19 9.87 9.08 15.43
C SER A 19 8.68 10.00 15.24
N ARG A 20 7.52 9.55 15.71
CA ARG A 20 6.27 10.32 15.75
C ARG A 20 6.49 11.75 16.25
N ASN A 21 7.52 11.99 17.07
CA ASN A 21 7.90 13.30 17.57
C ASN A 21 8.45 14.26 16.50
N ARG A 22 9.24 13.79 15.52
CA ARG A 22 9.88 14.68 14.54
C ARG A 22 8.90 15.24 13.49
N TYR A 23 7.79 14.54 13.26
CA TYR A 23 6.79 14.92 12.25
C TYR A 23 5.38 15.18 12.82
N PHE A 24 5.24 15.28 14.15
CA PHE A 24 3.94 15.43 14.83
C PHE A 24 3.08 16.57 14.25
N VAL A 25 3.69 17.73 14.00
CA VAL A 25 2.99 18.91 13.45
C VAL A 25 2.54 18.66 12.00
N ALA A 26 3.41 18.09 11.14
CA ALA A 26 3.08 17.78 9.75
C ALA A 26 1.99 16.69 9.64
N LEU A 27 1.98 15.74 10.58
CA LEU A 27 1.03 14.62 10.64
C LEU A 27 -0.30 14.97 11.30
N SER A 28 -0.39 16.13 11.95
CA SER A 28 -1.64 16.63 12.55
C SER A 28 -2.59 17.23 11.51
N SER A 29 -2.07 17.57 10.32
CA SER A 29 -2.86 18.02 9.16
C SER A 29 -3.76 16.91 8.60
N PRO A 30 -4.89 17.24 7.94
CA PRO A 30 -5.72 16.26 7.22
C PRO A 30 -4.92 15.41 6.22
N GLU A 31 -3.98 16.03 5.51
CA GLU A 31 -3.11 15.42 4.52
C GLU A 31 -2.14 14.43 5.17
N GLY A 32 -1.52 14.81 6.30
CA GLY A 32 -0.62 13.97 7.06
C GLY A 32 -1.32 12.75 7.67
N LYS A 33 -2.53 12.94 8.21
CA LYS A 33 -3.39 11.83 8.66
C LYS A 33 -3.74 10.89 7.51
N ARG A 34 -4.06 11.43 6.33
CA ARG A 34 -4.33 10.63 5.14
C ARG A 34 -3.09 9.85 4.70
N ALA A 35 -1.92 10.47 4.66
CA ALA A 35 -0.66 9.82 4.33
C ALA A 35 -0.35 8.66 5.30
N LEU A 36 -0.51 8.87 6.61
CA LEU A 36 -0.35 7.80 7.61
C LEU A 36 -1.32 6.65 7.38
N ARG A 37 -2.59 6.94 7.07
CA ARG A 37 -3.58 5.91 6.78
C ARG A 37 -3.18 5.07 5.58
N ILE A 38 -2.72 5.73 4.50
CA ILE A 38 -2.23 5.05 3.30
C ILE A 38 -1.00 4.21 3.63
N HIS A 39 0.00 4.77 4.32
CA HIS A 39 1.21 4.06 4.71
C HIS A 39 0.91 2.81 5.53
N ARG A 40 0.06 2.93 6.57
CA ARG A 40 -0.37 1.78 7.40
C ARG A 40 -1.12 0.74 6.58
N HIS A 41 -1.97 1.19 5.66
CA HIS A 41 -2.70 0.29 4.77
C HIS A 41 -1.73 -0.52 3.90
N LEU A 42 -0.78 0.13 3.23
CA LEU A 42 0.23 -0.53 2.40
C LEU A 42 1.11 -1.50 3.22
N ARG A 43 1.54 -1.09 4.42
CA ARG A 43 2.26 -1.97 5.38
C ARG A 43 1.47 -3.22 5.73
N SER A 44 0.16 -3.12 5.92
CA SER A 44 -0.69 -4.29 6.19
C SER A 44 -0.74 -5.22 4.99
N LEU A 45 -0.85 -4.69 3.77
CA LEU A 45 -0.84 -5.52 2.56
C LEU A 45 0.51 -6.22 2.36
N GLU A 46 1.61 -5.49 2.58
CA GLU A 46 2.97 -6.05 2.52
C GLU A 46 3.16 -7.18 3.54
N HIS A 47 2.62 -7.03 4.75
CA HIS A 47 2.68 -8.06 5.77
C HIS A 47 1.89 -9.30 5.36
N ASP A 48 0.68 -9.13 4.82
CA ASP A 48 -0.10 -10.26 4.30
C ASP A 48 0.68 -11.01 3.20
N LEU A 49 1.34 -10.27 2.30
CA LEU A 49 2.17 -10.83 1.22
C LEU A 49 3.43 -11.52 1.77
N SER A 50 4.11 -10.95 2.77
CA SER A 50 5.27 -11.57 3.41
C SER A 50 4.92 -12.86 4.15
N ASP A 51 3.70 -12.93 4.69
CA ASP A 51 3.18 -14.12 5.37
C ASP A 51 2.74 -15.22 4.40
N GLY A 52 2.94 -15.00 3.09
CA GLY A 52 2.67 -15.96 2.03
C GLY A 52 1.26 -15.89 1.45
N ALA A 53 0.55 -14.77 1.64
CA ALA A 53 -0.70 -14.56 0.91
C ALA A 53 -0.44 -14.45 -0.59
N THR A 54 -1.28 -15.12 -1.38
CA THR A 54 -1.31 -14.93 -2.84
C THR A 54 -2.15 -13.70 -3.17
N ALA A 55 -1.77 -12.98 -4.22
CA ALA A 55 -2.46 -11.76 -4.61
C ALA A 55 -2.90 -11.79 -6.07
N THR A 56 -4.15 -11.41 -6.30
CA THR A 56 -4.69 -11.16 -7.65
C THR A 56 -4.99 -9.68 -7.79
N VAL A 57 -4.67 -9.11 -8.95
CA VAL A 57 -4.88 -7.70 -9.25
C VAL A 57 -5.90 -7.57 -10.37
N ALA A 58 -6.91 -6.73 -10.17
CA ALA A 58 -7.81 -6.31 -11.23
C ALA A 58 -7.75 -4.78 -11.37
N HIS A 59 -7.52 -4.32 -12.60
CA HIS A 59 -7.48 -2.90 -12.92
C HIS A 59 -8.86 -2.43 -13.39
N ASP A 60 -9.36 -1.38 -12.77
CA ASP A 60 -10.54 -0.63 -13.20
C ASP A 60 -10.09 0.76 -13.68
N ALA A 61 -10.98 1.53 -14.31
CA ALA A 61 -10.68 2.82 -14.93
C ALA A 61 -10.01 3.81 -13.95
N GLU A 62 -10.40 3.80 -12.67
CA GLU A 62 -9.87 4.72 -11.66
C GLU A 62 -9.18 4.04 -10.45
N ARG A 63 -9.34 2.72 -10.30
CA ARG A 63 -8.93 1.99 -9.10
C ARG A 63 -8.27 0.66 -9.43
N VAL A 64 -7.47 0.19 -8.49
CA VAL A 64 -6.85 -1.12 -8.52
C VAL A 64 -7.45 -1.94 -7.39
N ARG A 65 -8.10 -3.04 -7.74
CA ARG A 65 -8.60 -4.02 -6.78
C ARG A 65 -7.52 -5.06 -6.54
N LEU A 66 -7.13 -5.21 -5.29
CA LEU A 66 -6.18 -6.22 -4.84
C LEU A 66 -6.91 -7.25 -3.98
N THR A 67 -6.96 -8.50 -4.42
CA THR A 67 -7.52 -9.60 -3.65
C THR A 67 -6.38 -10.44 -3.10
N LEU A 68 -6.25 -10.46 -1.77
CA LEU A 68 -5.26 -11.23 -1.02
C LEU A 68 -5.91 -12.50 -0.49
N ARG A 69 -5.32 -13.66 -0.75
CA ARG A 69 -5.76 -14.95 -0.24
C ARG A 69 -4.65 -15.57 0.61
N GLY A 70 -4.84 -15.51 1.92
CA GLY A 70 -3.92 -16.06 2.92
C GLY A 70 -4.52 -17.25 3.65
N LYS A 71 -3.79 -17.75 4.65
CA LYS A 71 -4.17 -18.93 5.43
C LYS A 71 -5.50 -18.77 6.20
N ARG A 72 -5.81 -17.55 6.63
CA ARG A 72 -7.00 -17.24 7.46
C ARG A 72 -8.22 -16.77 6.65
N GLY A 73 -8.12 -16.77 5.32
CA GLY A 73 -9.21 -16.33 4.43
C GLY A 73 -8.73 -15.37 3.35
N ALA A 74 -9.70 -14.78 2.64
CA ALA A 74 -9.47 -13.81 1.59
C ALA A 74 -9.93 -12.41 2.03
N ARG A 75 -9.20 -11.38 1.63
CA ARG A 75 -9.60 -9.98 1.78
C ARG A 75 -9.39 -9.23 0.47
N THR A 76 -10.22 -8.23 0.25
CA THR A 76 -10.07 -7.33 -0.91
C THR A 76 -9.72 -5.93 -0.42
N ALA A 77 -8.74 -5.31 -1.07
CA ALA A 77 -8.33 -3.94 -0.85
C ALA A 77 -8.52 -3.14 -2.15
N TRP A 78 -8.93 -1.88 -2.01
CA TRP A 78 -9.07 -0.95 -3.12
C TRP A 78 -8.01 0.12 -2.99
N LEU A 79 -7.19 0.24 -4.03
CA LEU A 79 -6.11 1.19 -4.11
C LEU A 79 -6.37 2.15 -5.26
N THR A 80 -6.00 3.41 -5.08
CA THR A 80 -5.79 4.29 -6.23
C THR A 80 -4.57 3.82 -7.03
N ARG A 81 -4.46 4.26 -8.29
CA ARG A 81 -3.30 3.94 -9.12
C ARG A 81 -1.98 4.42 -8.51
N ALA A 82 -2.00 5.55 -7.79
CA ALA A 82 -0.83 6.07 -7.08
C ALA A 82 -0.46 5.20 -5.87
N GLU A 83 -1.43 4.78 -5.06
CA GLU A 83 -1.18 3.87 -3.93
C GLU A 83 -0.67 2.50 -4.40
N TYR A 84 -1.18 1.98 -5.52
CA TYR A 84 -0.67 0.75 -6.11
C TYR A 84 0.79 0.89 -6.58
N ARG A 85 1.16 2.02 -7.20
CA ARG A 85 2.56 2.31 -7.54
C ARG A 85 3.45 2.36 -6.29
N LEU A 86 2.97 2.96 -5.20
CA LEU A 86 3.68 2.97 -3.92
C LEU A 86 3.87 1.55 -3.37
N LEU A 87 2.86 0.68 -3.48
CA LEU A 87 2.97 -0.72 -3.05
C LEU A 87 4.07 -1.46 -3.82
N LEU A 88 4.17 -1.23 -5.13
CA LEU A 88 5.17 -1.86 -6.00
C LEU A 88 6.61 -1.44 -5.70
N THR A 89 6.84 -0.41 -4.89
CA THR A 89 8.18 -0.06 -4.40
C THR A 89 8.71 -1.08 -3.40
N SER A 90 7.84 -1.87 -2.76
CA SER A 90 8.23 -2.97 -1.89
C SER A 90 8.67 -4.18 -2.72
N PRO A 91 9.91 -4.70 -2.56
CA PRO A 91 10.38 -5.88 -3.27
C PRO A 91 9.50 -7.11 -3.03
N VAL A 92 9.03 -7.30 -1.79
CA VAL A 92 8.15 -8.41 -1.39
C VAL A 92 6.82 -8.32 -2.13
N ALA A 93 6.21 -7.13 -2.14
CA ALA A 93 4.92 -6.95 -2.81
C ALA A 93 5.04 -7.17 -4.32
N ARG A 94 6.10 -6.63 -4.94
CA ARG A 94 6.36 -6.83 -6.37
C ARG A 94 6.54 -8.30 -6.73
N ALA A 95 7.31 -9.06 -5.93
CA ALA A 95 7.52 -10.48 -6.16
C ALA A 95 6.20 -11.27 -6.04
N ALA A 96 5.41 -11.02 -5.00
CA ALA A 96 4.16 -11.74 -4.77
C ALA A 96 3.11 -11.44 -5.85
N LEU A 97 3.07 -10.19 -6.36
CA LEU A 97 2.17 -9.80 -7.44
C LEU A 97 2.60 -10.37 -8.81
N ALA A 98 3.91 -10.49 -9.06
CA ALA A 98 4.43 -11.15 -10.25
C ALA A 98 4.10 -12.66 -10.26
N ALA A 99 4.10 -13.29 -9.08
CA ALA A 99 3.75 -14.71 -8.92
C ALA A 99 2.24 -14.98 -9.01
N GLY A 100 1.40 -14.01 -8.63
CA GLY A 100 -0.06 -14.12 -8.63
C GLY A 100 -0.77 -13.56 -9.87
N GLY A 101 -0.01 -13.15 -10.88
CA GLY A 101 -0.50 -12.57 -12.14
C GLY A 101 -1.27 -13.55 -13.02
N LEU A 102 -2.47 -13.92 -12.60
CA LEU A 102 -3.53 -14.42 -13.46
C LEU A 102 -4.56 -13.30 -13.58
N ASP A 103 -4.55 -12.65 -14.73
CA ASP A 103 -5.63 -11.79 -15.22
C ASP A 103 -6.87 -12.69 -15.39
N PRO A 104 -7.97 -12.50 -14.61
CA PRO A 104 -9.24 -13.09 -14.99
C PRO A 104 -9.77 -12.21 -16.12
N GLY A 105 -9.49 -12.62 -17.36
CA GLY A 105 -10.03 -12.01 -18.58
C GLY A 105 -11.55 -11.92 -18.59
#